data_AF-A0A227J727-F1
#
_entry.id   AF-A0A227J727-F1
#
_cell.length_a   1.000
_cell.length_b   1.000
_cell.length_c   1.000
_cell.angle_alpha   90.00
_cell.angle_beta   90.00
_cell.angle_gamma   90.00
#
_symmetry.space_group_name_H-M   'P 1'
#
loop_
_entity.id
_entity.type
_entity.pdbx_description
1 polymer ?
#
loop_
_entity_poly.entity_id
_entity_poly.type
_entity_poly.pdbx_seq_one_letter_code
_entity_poly.pdbx_strand_id
1 'polypeptide(L)'
;STEFGKGVVSEVSGAARLLGLFSLDSIIRKMQLDFTDVFDKGMAFNSITGTGKIQDGVFITNDIVMDALAGEMQIRGIANMTSRMVDAEVKFTPDITSGLPMLTAFAVAPQTALYVLAISTVISPV
;
A
#
# COMPACT_ATOMS: atom_id res chain seq x y z
N SER A 1 -13.00 53.07 26.94
CA SER A 1 -13.20 51.63 27.21
C SER A 1 -14.09 51.12 26.10
N THR A 2 -13.59 50.25 25.23
CA THR A 2 -14.38 49.69 24.11
C THR A 2 -14.72 48.25 24.46
N GLU A 3 -16.01 47.95 24.62
CA GLU A 3 -16.52 46.62 24.91
C GLU A 3 -17.19 46.06 23.65
N PHE A 4 -16.83 44.84 23.25
CA PHE A 4 -17.46 44.13 22.14
C PHE A 4 -18.57 43.22 22.67
N GLY A 5 -19.79 43.40 22.17
CA GLY A 5 -20.94 42.54 22.49
C GLY A 5 -20.90 41.17 21.78
N LYS A 6 -21.95 40.36 21.96
CA LYS A 6 -22.05 39.02 21.37
C LYS A 6 -22.10 39.07 19.85
N GLY A 7 -21.20 38.33 19.20
CA GLY A 7 -21.16 38.11 17.75
C GLY A 7 -20.57 36.74 17.42
N VAL A 8 -20.76 36.25 16.19
CA VAL A 8 -20.23 34.97 15.71
C VAL A 8 -19.38 35.24 14.46
N VAL A 9 -18.13 34.78 14.49
CA VAL A 9 -17.25 34.75 13.31
C VAL A 9 -17.68 33.56 12.45
N SER A 10 -18.24 33.82 11.27
CA SER A 10 -18.85 32.79 10.41
C SER A 10 -17.99 32.33 9.24
N GLU A 11 -16.73 32.76 9.14
CA GLU A 11 -15.77 32.19 8.18
C GLU A 11 -14.43 31.93 8.84
N VAL A 12 -14.24 30.68 9.28
CA VAL A 12 -12.89 30.10 9.40
C VAL A 12 -12.69 29.22 8.17
N SER A 13 -12.42 29.85 7.01
CA SER A 13 -12.22 29.13 5.76
C SER A 13 -10.80 29.31 5.23
N GLY A 14 -10.03 28.23 5.26
CA GLY A 14 -8.75 28.14 4.57
C GLY A 14 -8.23 26.71 4.56
N ALA A 15 -7.90 26.17 5.74
CA ALA A 15 -7.29 24.85 5.85
C ALA A 15 -8.26 23.68 5.58
N ALA A 16 -9.51 23.78 6.04
CA ALA A 16 -10.47 22.67 5.93
C ALA A 16 -10.95 22.37 4.49
N ARG A 17 -11.06 23.40 3.62
CA ARG A 17 -11.42 23.23 2.21
C ARG A 17 -10.28 22.66 1.36
N LEU A 18 -9.02 23.01 1.69
CA LEU A 18 -7.85 22.50 0.97
C LEU A 18 -7.56 21.03 1.29
N LEU A 19 -7.81 20.59 2.53
CA LEU A 19 -7.76 19.17 2.90
C LEU A 19 -8.85 18.34 2.19
N GLY A 20 -10.03 18.92 1.98
CA GLY A 20 -11.14 18.24 1.29
C GLY A 20 -10.90 18.02 -0.21
N LEU A 21 -10.18 18.92 -0.88
CA LEU A 21 -9.91 18.82 -2.33
C LEU A 21 -8.67 17.97 -2.67
N PHE A 22 -7.73 17.81 -1.74
CA PHE A 22 -6.50 17.03 -2.01
C PHE A 22 -6.49 15.62 -1.40
N SER A 23 -7.35 15.29 -0.44
CA SER A 23 -7.24 14.00 0.28
C SER A 23 -8.27 12.94 -0.13
N LEU A 24 -9.57 13.23 -0.21
CA LEU A 24 -10.55 12.16 -0.19
C LEU A 24 -10.66 11.39 -1.52
N ASP A 25 -10.73 12.08 -2.66
CA ASP A 25 -10.79 11.41 -3.97
C ASP A 25 -9.52 10.61 -4.27
N SER A 26 -8.36 11.12 -3.86
CA SER A 26 -7.08 10.43 -4.01
C SER A 26 -6.97 9.22 -3.08
N ILE A 27 -7.55 9.28 -1.88
CA ILE A 27 -7.68 8.15 -0.96
C ILE A 27 -8.65 7.11 -1.53
N ILE A 28 -9.81 7.52 -2.06
CA ILE A 28 -10.81 6.63 -2.64
C ILE A 28 -10.26 5.89 -3.88
N ARG A 29 -9.52 6.57 -4.78
CA ARG A 29 -8.88 5.90 -5.93
C ARG A 29 -7.86 4.83 -5.49
N LYS A 30 -7.11 5.07 -4.41
CA LYS A 30 -6.20 4.06 -3.84
C LYS A 30 -6.94 2.91 -3.15
N MET A 31 -8.13 3.17 -2.60
CA MET A 31 -9.03 2.14 -2.08
C MET A 31 -9.70 1.30 -3.18
N GLN A 32 -9.73 1.77 -4.44
CA GLN A 32 -10.26 1.02 -5.59
C GLN A 32 -9.30 -0.09 -6.08
N LEU A 33 -8.23 -0.38 -5.35
CA LEU A 33 -7.23 -1.41 -5.68
C LEU A 33 -6.46 -1.13 -6.98
N ASP A 34 -6.42 0.14 -7.44
CA ASP A 34 -5.52 0.56 -8.52
C ASP A 34 -4.10 0.69 -7.97
N PHE A 35 -3.45 -0.45 -7.80
CA PHE A 35 -2.07 -0.57 -7.33
C PHE A 35 -1.04 -0.35 -8.43
N THR A 36 -1.46 0.03 -9.64
CA THR A 36 -0.57 0.25 -10.78
C THR A 36 0.56 1.21 -10.40
N ASP A 37 0.25 2.32 -9.73
CA ASP A 37 1.24 3.30 -9.24
C ASP A 37 2.21 2.75 -8.17
N VAL A 38 1.82 1.72 -7.42
CA VAL A 38 2.65 1.09 -6.38
C VAL A 38 3.57 0.06 -7.03
N PHE A 39 3.06 -0.72 -7.98
CA PHE A 39 3.85 -1.68 -8.75
C PHE A 39 4.80 -1.00 -9.75
N ASP A 40 4.43 0.17 -10.29
CA ASP A 40 5.26 0.98 -11.20
C ASP A 40 6.55 1.46 -10.54
N LYS A 41 6.54 1.65 -9.21
CA LYS A 41 7.73 1.98 -8.42
C LYS A 41 8.47 0.74 -7.89
N GLY A 42 7.92 -0.44 -8.12
CA GLY A 42 8.38 -1.70 -7.54
C GLY A 42 7.66 -2.06 -6.23
N MET A 43 7.63 -3.35 -5.93
CA MET A 43 6.98 -3.87 -4.72
C MET A 43 7.95 -3.84 -3.54
N ALA A 44 7.52 -3.27 -2.41
CA ALA A 44 8.28 -3.36 -1.17
C ALA A 44 8.25 -4.80 -0.64
N PHE A 45 9.43 -5.37 -0.36
CA PHE A 45 9.58 -6.72 0.17
C PHE A 45 10.48 -6.71 1.40
N ASN A 46 10.25 -7.67 2.31
CA ASN A 46 11.09 -7.90 3.47
C ASN A 46 12.27 -8.82 3.13
N SER A 47 12.02 -9.87 2.35
CA SER A 47 13.06 -10.81 1.94
C SER A 47 12.77 -11.47 0.60
N ILE A 48 13.85 -11.88 -0.07
CA ILE A 48 13.81 -12.78 -1.23
C ILE A 48 14.79 -13.92 -0.91
N THR A 49 14.29 -15.15 -0.93
CA THR A 49 15.07 -16.35 -0.66
C THR A 49 14.85 -17.38 -1.76
N GLY A 50 15.80 -18.28 -1.95
CA GLY A 50 15.72 -19.34 -2.95
C GLY A 50 17.08 -19.77 -3.46
N THR A 51 17.08 -20.73 -4.35
CA THR A 51 18.28 -21.25 -5.00
C THR A 51 18.18 -21.11 -6.51
N GLY A 52 19.33 -21.15 -7.18
CA GLY A 52 19.34 -21.14 -8.63
C GLY A 52 20.72 -21.44 -9.19
N LYS A 53 20.74 -21.74 -10.49
CA LYS A 53 21.98 -21.98 -11.24
C LYS A 53 22.07 -20.96 -12.36
N ILE A 54 23.27 -20.43 -12.56
CA ILE A 54 23.59 -19.56 -13.69
C ILE A 54 24.54 -20.31 -14.60
N GLN A 55 24.18 -20.43 -15.88
CA GLN A 55 25.04 -20.97 -16.92
C GLN A 55 24.82 -20.18 -18.21
N ASP A 56 25.92 -19.69 -18.81
CA ASP A 56 25.90 -18.97 -20.10
C ASP A 56 24.90 -17.80 -20.15
N GLY A 57 24.76 -17.07 -19.04
CA GLY A 57 23.82 -15.96 -18.90
C GLY A 57 22.36 -16.37 -18.71
N VAL A 58 22.08 -17.66 -18.53
CA VAL A 58 20.76 -18.21 -18.21
C VAL A 58 20.70 -18.57 -16.74
N PHE A 59 19.82 -17.91 -16.00
CA PHE A 59 19.49 -18.22 -14.61
C PHE A 59 18.27 -19.13 -14.55
N ILE A 60 18.34 -20.23 -13.79
CA ILE A 60 17.25 -21.19 -13.61
C ILE A 60 17.00 -21.38 -12.12
N THR A 61 15.73 -21.34 -11.71
CA THR A 61 15.30 -21.49 -10.31
C THR A 61 13.98 -22.24 -10.20
N ASN A 62 13.75 -22.92 -9.06
CA ASN A 62 12.52 -23.65 -8.75
C ASN A 62 11.94 -23.32 -7.37
N ASP A 63 12.50 -22.37 -6.64
CA ASP A 63 12.20 -22.18 -5.21
C ASP A 63 12.44 -20.75 -4.74
N ILE A 64 12.32 -19.76 -5.63
CA ILE A 64 12.32 -18.36 -5.18
C ILE A 64 11.02 -18.07 -4.42
N VAL A 65 11.17 -17.51 -3.23
CA VAL A 65 10.10 -16.97 -2.41
C VAL A 65 10.44 -15.53 -2.06
N MET A 66 9.50 -14.62 -2.34
CA MET A 66 9.56 -13.21 -1.96
C MET A 66 8.47 -12.94 -0.93
N ASP A 67 8.90 -12.52 0.26
CA ASP A 67 8.01 -12.07 1.33
C ASP A 67 7.83 -10.55 1.23
N ALA A 68 6.60 -10.09 1.02
CA ALA A 68 6.27 -8.69 0.84
C ALA A 68 5.07 -8.28 1.69
N LEU A 69 4.94 -6.98 1.96
CA LEU A 69 3.82 -6.44 2.75
C LEU A 69 2.45 -6.78 2.14
N ALA A 70 2.39 -6.88 0.81
CA ALA A 70 1.16 -7.23 0.08
C ALA A 70 0.84 -8.73 0.11
N GLY A 71 1.80 -9.59 0.49
CA GLY A 71 1.68 -11.04 0.48
C GLY A 71 2.94 -11.76 0.03
N GLU A 72 2.85 -13.08 -0.06
CA GLU A 72 3.95 -13.95 -0.48
C GLU A 72 3.89 -14.23 -1.98
N MET A 73 5.04 -14.20 -2.64
CA MET A 73 5.20 -14.56 -4.05
C MET A 73 6.18 -15.73 -4.19
N GLN A 74 5.76 -16.79 -4.88
CA GLN A 74 6.60 -17.94 -5.21
C GLN A 74 6.88 -17.92 -6.71
N ILE A 75 8.15 -18.07 -7.09
CA ILE A 75 8.62 -17.91 -8.46
C ILE A 75 9.45 -19.13 -8.86
N ARG A 76 9.15 -19.67 -10.05
CA ARG A 76 9.92 -20.75 -10.69
C ARG A 76 10.08 -20.43 -12.17
N GLY A 77 11.26 -20.68 -12.74
CA GLY A 77 11.45 -20.43 -14.16
C GLY A 77 12.89 -20.11 -14.55
N ILE A 78 13.01 -19.41 -15.68
CA ILE A 78 14.24 -19.15 -16.39
C ILE A 78 14.34 -17.67 -16.76
N ALA A 79 15.49 -17.05 -16.50
CA ALA A 79 15.82 -15.72 -16.96
C ALA A 79 17.09 -15.75 -17.82
N ASN A 80 16.97 -15.41 -19.10
CA ASN A 80 18.09 -15.27 -20.01
C ASN A 80 18.53 -13.81 -20.05
N MET A 81 19.64 -13.50 -19.37
CA MET A 81 20.18 -12.15 -19.22
C MET A 81 20.76 -11.59 -20.52
N THR A 82 21.24 -12.47 -21.41
CA THR A 82 21.80 -12.08 -22.72
C THR A 82 20.72 -11.56 -23.66
N SER A 83 19.60 -12.27 -23.74
CA SER A 83 18.44 -11.89 -24.56
C SER A 83 17.43 -11.01 -23.82
N ARG A 84 17.61 -10.81 -22.50
CA ARG A 84 16.69 -10.09 -21.62
C ARG A 84 15.28 -10.67 -21.62
N MET A 85 15.18 -11.99 -21.74
CA MET A 85 13.91 -12.71 -21.71
C MET A 85 13.73 -13.41 -20.37
N VAL A 86 12.50 -13.42 -19.88
CA VAL A 86 12.10 -14.12 -18.65
C VAL A 86 10.90 -14.98 -18.98
N ASP A 87 10.99 -16.26 -18.65
CA ASP A 87 9.88 -17.22 -18.69
C ASP A 87 9.74 -17.79 -17.28
N ALA A 88 8.73 -17.34 -16.55
CA ALA A 88 8.55 -17.68 -15.15
C ALA A 88 7.08 -17.88 -14.81
N GLU A 89 6.83 -18.90 -13.99
CA GLU A 89 5.57 -19.11 -13.31
C GLU A 89 5.63 -18.41 -11.96
N VAL A 90 4.63 -17.57 -11.71
CA VAL A 90 4.52 -16.77 -10.48
C VAL A 90 3.21 -17.12 -9.80
N LYS A 91 3.30 -17.59 -8.56
CA LYS A 91 2.14 -17.77 -7.68
C LYS A 91 2.17 -16.68 -6.62
N PHE A 92 1.13 -15.85 -6.58
CA PHE A 92 0.96 -14.80 -5.58
C PHE A 92 -0.14 -15.18 -4.58
N THR A 93 0.18 -15.08 -3.29
CA THR A 93 -0.74 -15.32 -2.18
C THR A 93 -0.86 -14.03 -1.37
N PRO A 94 -1.95 -13.25 -1.55
CA PRO A 94 -2.13 -11.98 -0.84
C PRO A 94 -2.27 -12.18 0.67
N ASP A 95 -1.68 -11.30 1.48
CA ASP A 95 -1.96 -11.24 2.91
C ASP A 95 -3.22 -10.41 3.19
N ILE A 96 -4.34 -11.10 3.38
CA ILE A 96 -5.64 -10.49 3.72
C ILE A 96 -5.79 -10.19 5.22
N THR A 97 -4.89 -10.68 6.07
CA THR A 97 -5.04 -10.56 7.53
C THR A 97 -4.71 -9.16 8.04
N SER A 98 -3.81 -8.45 7.35
CA SER A 98 -3.40 -7.08 7.66
C SER A 98 -4.52 -6.04 7.48
N GLY A 99 -5.51 -6.31 6.63
CA GLY A 99 -6.61 -5.37 6.34
C GLY A 99 -7.89 -5.58 7.18
N LEU A 100 -8.09 -6.76 7.76
CA LEU A 100 -9.35 -7.10 8.43
C LEU A 100 -9.73 -6.21 9.61
N PRO A 101 -8.81 -5.82 10.53
CA PRO A 101 -9.16 -4.93 11.64
C PRO A 101 -9.69 -3.57 11.16
N MET A 102 -9.11 -3.06 10.06
CA MET A 102 -9.52 -1.79 9.47
C MET A 102 -10.86 -1.90 8.74
N LEU A 103 -11.06 -2.97 7.96
CA LEU A 103 -12.31 -3.22 7.25
C LEU A 103 -13.49 -3.47 8.20
N THR A 104 -13.26 -4.20 9.30
CA THR A 104 -14.30 -4.48 10.31
C THR A 104 -14.67 -3.22 11.09
N ALA A 105 -13.70 -2.41 11.50
CA ALA A 105 -13.97 -1.11 12.12
C ALA A 105 -14.77 -0.20 11.18
N PHE A 106 -14.42 -0.18 9.89
CA PHE A 106 -15.12 0.63 8.88
C PHE A 106 -16.56 0.14 8.63
N ALA A 107 -16.78 -1.17 8.55
CA ALA A 107 -18.10 -1.75 8.33
C ALA A 107 -19.07 -1.49 9.50
N VAL A 108 -18.57 -1.49 10.74
CA VAL A 108 -19.39 -1.25 11.94
C VAL A 108 -19.63 0.25 12.16
N ALA A 109 -18.60 1.08 11.97
CA ALA A 109 -18.69 2.51 12.21
C ALA A 109 -17.69 3.30 11.33
N PRO A 110 -18.10 3.74 10.13
CA PRO A 110 -17.22 4.41 9.16
C PRO A 110 -16.54 5.66 9.73
N GLN A 111 -17.28 6.48 10.50
CA GLN A 111 -16.72 7.65 11.17
C GLN A 111 -15.64 7.30 12.20
N THR A 112 -15.78 6.17 12.91
CA THR A 112 -14.85 5.75 13.98
C THR A 112 -13.58 5.12 13.40
N ALA A 113 -13.70 4.44 12.26
CA ALA A 113 -12.58 3.83 11.55
C ALA A 113 -11.52 4.85 11.10
N LEU A 114 -11.92 6.08 10.75
CA LEU A 114 -10.98 7.16 10.40
C LEU A 114 -10.09 7.55 11.59
N TYR A 115 -10.61 7.52 12.82
CA TYR A 115 -9.82 7.82 14.02
C TYR A 115 -8.84 6.68 14.35
N VAL A 116 -9.28 5.43 14.21
CA VAL A 116 -8.41 4.25 14.40
C VAL A 116 -7.27 4.24 13.38
N LEU A 117 -7.57 4.51 12.10
CA LEU A 117 -6.57 4.66 11.04
C LEU A 117 -5.53 5.70 11.44
N ALA A 118 -5.97 6.92 11.79
CA ALA A 118 -5.08 8.03 12.14
C ALA A 118 -4.13 7.69 13.29
N ILE A 119 -4.65 7.02 14.33
CA ILE A 119 -3.87 6.57 15.49
C ILE A 119 -2.86 5.50 15.08
N SER A 120 -3.26 4.51 14.28
CA SER A 120 -2.35 3.45 13.82
C SER A 120 -1.19 3.99 12.97
N THR A 121 -1.44 4.95 12.07
CA THR A 121 -0.36 5.56 11.25
C THR A 121 0.71 6.31 12.06
N VAL A 122 0.36 6.82 13.25
CA VAL A 122 1.31 7.52 14.12
C VAL A 122 2.15 6.54 14.95
N ILE A 123 1.62 5.33 15.18
CA ILE A 123 2.20 4.38 16.14
C ILE A 123 2.90 3.20 15.44
N SER A 124 2.59 2.92 14.17
CA SER A 124 3.33 1.93 13.38
C SER A 124 4.79 2.39 13.20
N PRO A 125 5.80 1.63 13.66
CA PRO A 125 7.17 1.91 13.30
C PRO A 125 7.30 1.74 11.78
N VAL A 126 7.98 2.70 11.15
CA VAL A 126 8.38 2.63 9.73
C VAL A 126 9.21 1.38 9.44
#